data_AF-A0A7S3WHB5-F1
#
_entry.id   AF-A0A7S3WHB5-F1
#
_cell.length_a   1.000
_cell.length_b   1.000
_cell.length_c   1.000
_cell.angle_alpha   90.00
_cell.angle_beta   90.00
_cell.angle_gamma   90.00
#
_symmetry.space_group_name_H-M   'P 1'
#
loop_
_entity.id
_entity.type
_entity.pdbx_description
1 polymer ?
#
loop_
_entity_poly.entity_id
_entity_poly.type
_entity_poly.pdbx_seq_one_letter_code
_entity_poly.pdbx_strand_id
1 'polypeptide(L)'
;TMDEVSESASLDQAMFLEFTHVVMKLFLLLSVPLLLVMAPLHVMYGHQSHKADTLGRLAVANLEDGHWLYDVHAVIVWIVVITTQKVVFDSMRKFMVRRQQWLKEMPRPQSHTIMVENIPRSHCTDQKLEDYFNVVIGGSEQAVETAYIVRHTGALSKHSKELTHLEHEFTKARFKKQTLGAPVGSDRSARLPSGE
;
A
#
# COMPACT_ATOMS: atom_id res chain seq x y z
N THR A 1 -5.42 9.28 -13.82
CA THR A 1 -6.37 8.17 -13.51
C THR A 1 -5.68 7.12 -12.65
N MET A 2 -6.37 6.15 -12.04
CA MET A 2 -5.70 5.09 -11.24
C MET A 2 -4.70 4.27 -12.08
N ASP A 3 -4.97 4.14 -13.37
CA ASP A 3 -4.14 3.38 -14.30
C ASP A 3 -2.81 4.12 -14.59
N GLU A 4 -2.83 5.46 -14.76
CA GLU A 4 -1.61 6.29 -14.85
C GLU A 4 -0.71 6.20 -13.59
N VAL A 5 -1.31 6.09 -12.40
CA VAL A 5 -0.56 5.92 -11.15
C VAL A 5 0.08 4.52 -11.09
N SER A 6 -0.64 3.51 -11.58
CA SER A 6 -0.11 2.15 -11.67
C SER A 6 1.08 2.07 -12.62
N GLU A 7 1.04 2.79 -13.74
CA GLU A 7 2.14 2.83 -14.72
C GLU A 7 3.37 3.60 -14.23
N SER A 8 3.16 4.73 -13.54
CA SER A 8 4.26 5.61 -13.10
C SER A 8 4.96 5.14 -11.83
N ALA A 9 4.25 4.41 -10.96
CA ALA A 9 4.80 3.95 -9.69
C ALA A 9 4.70 2.44 -9.51
N SER A 10 3.59 1.94 -8.96
CA SER A 10 3.33 0.52 -8.79
C SER A 10 1.84 0.28 -8.56
N LEU A 11 1.39 -0.95 -8.85
CA LEU A 11 0.01 -1.34 -8.60
C LEU A 11 -0.36 -1.16 -7.12
N ASP A 12 0.53 -1.53 -6.18
CA ASP A 12 0.24 -1.45 -4.75
C ASP A 12 -0.01 0.00 -4.28
N GLN A 13 0.75 0.96 -4.79
CA GLN A 13 0.53 2.37 -4.48
C GLN A 13 -0.78 2.90 -5.09
N ALA A 14 -1.08 2.53 -6.34
CA ALA A 14 -2.35 2.86 -6.96
C ALA A 14 -3.54 2.28 -6.17
N MET A 15 -3.40 1.05 -5.65
CA MET A 15 -4.45 0.40 -4.88
C MET A 15 -4.61 0.99 -3.48
N PHE A 16 -3.54 1.51 -2.87
CA PHE A 16 -3.65 2.27 -1.64
C PHE A 16 -4.48 3.54 -1.84
N LEU A 17 -4.28 4.27 -2.94
CA LEU A 17 -5.09 5.43 -3.28
C LEU A 17 -6.56 5.05 -3.55
N GLU A 18 -6.81 4.01 -4.35
CA GLU A 18 -8.17 3.52 -4.61
C GLU A 18 -8.86 3.13 -3.28
N PHE A 19 -8.15 2.51 -2.34
CA PHE A 19 -8.69 2.18 -1.02
C PHE A 19 -9.14 3.44 -0.26
N THR A 20 -8.34 4.51 -0.26
CA THR A 20 -8.76 5.77 0.39
C THR A 20 -10.01 6.38 -0.24
N HIS A 21 -10.15 6.32 -1.57
CA HIS A 21 -11.37 6.75 -2.27
C HIS A 21 -12.59 5.91 -1.87
N VAL A 22 -12.42 4.58 -1.75
CA VAL A 22 -13.49 3.66 -1.30
C VAL A 22 -13.90 3.98 0.13
N VAL A 23 -12.94 4.21 1.02
CA VAL A 23 -13.21 4.59 2.41
C VAL A 23 -13.95 5.93 2.48
N MET A 24 -13.53 6.95 1.72
CA MET A 24 -14.25 8.23 1.66
C MET A 24 -15.70 8.07 1.17
N LYS A 25 -15.92 7.24 0.13
CA LYS A 25 -17.26 6.95 -0.38
C LYS A 25 -18.12 6.23 0.66
N LEU A 26 -17.55 5.26 1.38
CA LEU A 26 -18.24 4.58 2.48
C LEU A 26 -18.60 5.56 3.60
N PHE A 27 -17.65 6.39 4.04
CA PHE A 27 -17.93 7.40 5.05
C PHE A 27 -19.07 8.30 4.63
N LEU A 28 -19.08 8.82 3.41
CA LEU A 28 -20.18 9.68 2.94
C LEU A 28 -21.52 8.93 2.94
N LEU A 29 -21.56 7.73 2.36
CA LEU A 29 -22.79 6.94 2.24
C LEU A 29 -23.36 6.49 3.58
N LEU A 30 -22.50 6.21 4.57
CA LEU A 30 -22.93 5.74 5.90
C LEU A 30 -23.19 6.90 6.86
N SER A 31 -22.42 7.98 6.78
CA SER A 31 -22.58 9.14 7.67
C SER A 31 -23.87 9.90 7.39
N VAL A 32 -24.32 9.95 6.13
CA VAL A 32 -25.57 10.62 5.76
C VAL A 32 -26.80 10.06 6.50
N PRO A 33 -27.13 8.76 6.44
CA PRO A 33 -28.26 8.22 7.19
C PRO A 33 -28.06 8.30 8.71
N LEU A 34 -26.84 8.12 9.21
CA LEU A 34 -26.57 8.20 10.65
C LEU A 34 -26.69 9.62 11.20
N LEU A 35 -26.21 10.64 10.49
CA LEU A 35 -26.24 12.03 10.97
C LEU A 35 -27.53 12.76 10.58
N LEU A 36 -28.10 12.52 9.39
CA LEU A 36 -29.28 13.26 8.94
C LEU A 36 -30.59 12.63 9.36
N VAL A 37 -30.60 11.32 9.66
CA VAL A 37 -31.81 10.62 10.10
C VAL A 37 -31.70 10.26 11.58
N MET A 38 -30.65 9.56 11.99
CA MET A 38 -30.58 9.08 13.38
C MET A 38 -30.31 10.17 14.40
N ALA A 39 -29.43 11.13 14.10
CA ALA A 39 -29.15 12.19 15.07
C ALA A 39 -30.38 13.04 15.41
N PRO A 40 -31.20 13.53 14.45
CA PRO A 40 -32.45 14.22 14.77
C PRO A 40 -33.46 13.34 15.51
N LEU A 41 -33.60 12.06 15.14
CA LEU A 41 -34.51 11.15 15.83
C LEU A 41 -34.12 10.95 17.30
N HIS A 42 -32.83 10.79 17.60
CA HIS A 42 -32.33 10.72 18.97
C HIS A 42 -32.51 12.02 19.75
N VAL A 43 -32.34 13.18 19.11
CA VAL A 43 -32.57 14.48 19.76
C VAL A 43 -34.05 14.73 20.03
N MET A 44 -34.96 14.28 19.15
CA MET A 44 -36.40 14.53 19.31
C MET A 44 -37.10 13.48 20.19
N TYR A 45 -36.73 12.21 20.07
CA TYR A 45 -37.43 11.07 20.70
C TYR A 45 -36.59 10.35 21.76
N GLY A 46 -35.32 10.73 21.94
CA GLY A 46 -34.51 10.19 23.02
C GLY A 46 -35.02 10.65 24.39
N HIS A 47 -34.85 9.80 25.39
CA HIS A 47 -35.15 10.10 26.78
C HIS A 47 -34.22 11.23 27.22
N GLN A 48 -34.72 12.46 27.33
CA GLN A 48 -33.94 13.66 27.67
C GLN A 48 -33.47 13.62 29.14
N SER A 49 -32.62 12.66 29.49
CA SER A 49 -32.04 12.57 30.82
C SER A 49 -31.26 13.86 31.07
N HIS A 50 -31.64 14.61 32.12
CA HIS A 50 -31.04 15.89 32.48
C HIS A 50 -29.51 15.83 32.74
N LYS A 51 -28.92 14.62 32.75
CA LYS A 51 -27.48 14.37 32.94
C LYS A 51 -26.73 14.04 31.65
N ALA A 52 -27.39 13.91 30.50
CA ALA A 52 -26.74 13.56 29.25
C ALA A 52 -26.03 14.78 28.64
N ASP A 53 -24.72 14.63 28.40
CA ASP A 53 -23.92 15.55 27.61
C ASP A 53 -24.32 15.52 26.13
N THR A 54 -23.81 16.47 25.33
CA THR A 54 -24.23 16.63 23.93
C THR A 54 -24.03 15.37 23.09
N LEU A 55 -23.01 14.56 23.39
CA LEU A 55 -22.76 13.28 22.72
C LEU A 55 -23.64 12.15 23.27
N GLY A 56 -23.88 12.11 24.58
CA GLY A 56 -24.76 11.13 25.22
C GLY A 56 -26.18 11.15 24.65
N ARG A 57 -26.68 12.32 24.23
CA ARG A 57 -28.00 12.47 23.59
C ARG A 57 -28.15 11.72 22.27
N LEU A 58 -27.05 11.43 21.57
CA LEU A 58 -27.05 10.71 20.29
C LEU A 58 -26.83 9.20 20.46
N ALA A 59 -26.54 8.75 21.68
CA ALA A 59 -26.25 7.36 21.97
C ALA A 59 -27.54 6.54 22.13
N VAL A 60 -27.48 5.27 21.75
CA VAL A 60 -28.57 4.30 21.98
C VAL A 60 -28.92 4.17 23.47
N ALA A 61 -27.96 4.42 24.37
CA ALA A 61 -28.18 4.43 25.82
C ALA A 61 -29.14 5.55 26.29
N ASN A 62 -29.47 6.51 25.41
CA ASN A 62 -30.45 7.55 25.67
C ASN A 62 -31.90 7.07 25.41
N LEU A 63 -32.12 5.78 25.09
CA LEU A 63 -33.45 5.23 24.84
C LEU A 63 -33.93 4.40 26.02
N GLU A 64 -35.23 4.48 26.31
CA GLU A 64 -35.89 3.58 27.26
C GLU A 64 -36.03 2.17 26.67
N ASP A 65 -36.06 1.16 27.54
CA ASP A 65 -36.28 -0.22 27.13
C ASP A 65 -37.64 -0.37 26.44
N GLY A 66 -37.64 -1.02 25.27
CA GLY A 66 -38.85 -1.21 24.46
C GLY A 66 -39.22 -0.04 23.54
N HIS A 67 -38.35 0.98 23.42
CA HIS A 67 -38.60 2.10 22.52
C HIS A 67 -38.54 1.68 21.04
N TRP A 68 -39.54 2.08 20.24
CA TRP A 68 -39.67 1.73 18.80
C TRP A 68 -38.45 2.13 17.95
N LEU A 69 -37.63 3.08 18.41
CA LEU A 69 -36.41 3.49 17.72
C LEU A 69 -35.38 2.36 17.60
N TYR A 70 -35.45 1.29 18.42
CA TYR A 70 -34.64 0.09 18.23
C TYR A 70 -34.92 -0.60 16.89
N ASP A 71 -36.19 -0.64 16.44
CA ASP A 71 -36.55 -1.21 15.14
C ASP A 71 -35.94 -0.41 13.99
N VAL A 72 -35.89 0.91 14.13
CA VAL A 72 -35.23 1.80 13.15
C VAL A 72 -33.72 1.56 13.09
N HIS A 73 -33.06 1.37 14.24
CA HIS A 73 -31.64 1.00 14.27
C HIS A 73 -31.40 -0.33 13.53
N ALA A 74 -32.25 -1.33 13.75
CA ALA A 74 -32.13 -2.62 13.08
C ALA A 74 -32.21 -2.47 11.55
N VAL A 75 -33.16 -1.67 11.04
CA VAL A 75 -33.28 -1.37 9.60
C VAL A 75 -32.02 -0.67 9.07
N ILE A 76 -31.51 0.33 9.80
CA ILE A 76 -30.32 1.08 9.39
C ILE A 76 -29.07 0.22 9.39
N VAL A 77 -28.89 -0.67 10.37
CA VAL A 77 -27.78 -1.62 10.39
C VAL A 77 -27.80 -2.48 9.13
N TRP A 78 -28.96 -2.98 8.71
CA TRP A 78 -29.07 -3.73 7.46
C TRP A 78 -28.71 -2.90 6.22
N ILE A 79 -29.14 -1.63 6.16
CA ILE A 79 -28.76 -0.71 5.08
C ILE A 79 -27.23 -0.51 5.05
N VAL A 80 -26.62 -0.29 6.22
CA VAL A 80 -25.16 -0.14 6.37
C VAL A 80 -24.43 -1.38 5.89
N VAL A 81 -24.86 -2.57 6.31
CA VAL A 81 -24.25 -3.85 5.92
C VAL A 81 -24.35 -4.07 4.41
N ILE A 82 -25.54 -3.92 3.84
CA ILE A 82 -25.77 -4.14 2.40
C ILE A 82 -24.96 -3.13 1.56
N THR A 83 -24.96 -1.86 1.97
CA THR A 83 -24.22 -0.79 1.26
C THR A 83 -22.72 -1.02 1.34
N THR A 84 -22.21 -1.35 2.53
CA THR A 84 -20.79 -1.65 2.73
C THR A 84 -20.36 -2.84 1.88
N GLN A 85 -21.13 -3.94 1.92
CA GLN A 85 -20.84 -5.11 1.10
C GLN A 85 -20.81 -4.77 -0.38
N LYS A 86 -21.84 -4.07 -0.91
CA LYS A 86 -21.87 -3.68 -2.33
C LYS A 86 -20.65 -2.88 -2.74
N VAL A 87 -20.29 -1.85 -1.98
CA VAL A 87 -19.14 -1.01 -2.29
C VAL A 87 -17.83 -1.80 -2.24
N VAL A 88 -17.65 -2.66 -1.23
CA VAL A 88 -16.44 -3.50 -1.11
C VAL A 88 -16.35 -4.51 -2.25
N PHE A 89 -17.42 -5.24 -2.57
CA PHE A 89 -17.42 -6.22 -3.66
C PHE A 89 -17.23 -5.56 -5.02
N ASP A 90 -17.81 -4.40 -5.26
CA ASP A 90 -17.59 -3.62 -6.49
C ASP A 90 -16.13 -3.22 -6.65
N SER A 91 -15.51 -2.73 -5.57
CA SER A 91 -14.10 -2.34 -5.58
C SER A 91 -13.16 -3.54 -5.73
N MET A 92 -13.46 -4.67 -5.05
CA MET A 92 -12.70 -5.91 -5.24
C MET A 92 -12.77 -6.43 -6.67
N ARG A 93 -13.95 -6.39 -7.30
CA ARG A 93 -14.10 -6.81 -8.70
C ARG A 93 -13.21 -5.99 -9.64
N LYS A 94 -13.16 -4.66 -9.44
CA LYS A 94 -12.27 -3.77 -10.20
C LYS A 94 -10.80 -4.04 -9.92
N PHE A 95 -10.43 -4.27 -8.66
CA PHE A 95 -9.06 -4.62 -8.27
C PHE A 95 -8.59 -5.92 -8.92
N MET A 96 -9.43 -6.95 -8.94
CA MET A 96 -9.06 -8.25 -9.51
C MET A 96 -8.68 -8.16 -10.98
N VAL A 97 -9.39 -7.36 -11.77
CA VAL A 97 -9.06 -7.13 -13.18
C VAL A 97 -7.69 -6.47 -13.32
N ARG A 98 -7.41 -5.42 -12.53
CA ARG A 98 -6.10 -4.73 -12.54
C ARG A 98 -4.97 -5.63 -12.09
N ARG A 99 -5.20 -6.43 -11.04
CA ARG A 99 -4.22 -7.39 -10.53
C ARG A 99 -3.88 -8.46 -11.56
N GLN A 100 -4.90 -8.99 -12.26
CA GLN A 100 -4.67 -9.96 -13.33
C GLN A 100 -3.86 -9.37 -14.48
N GLN A 101 -4.14 -8.12 -14.87
CA GLN A 101 -3.39 -7.44 -15.92
C GLN A 101 -1.93 -7.24 -15.50
N TRP A 102 -1.72 -6.68 -14.30
CA TRP A 102 -0.39 -6.48 -13.74
C TRP A 102 0.42 -7.77 -13.61
N LEU A 103 -0.21 -8.89 -13.21
CA LEU A 103 0.46 -10.19 -13.14
C LEU A 103 0.90 -10.70 -14.51
N LYS A 104 0.11 -10.45 -15.58
CA LYS A 104 0.48 -10.83 -16.95
C LYS A 104 1.62 -9.99 -17.51
N GLU A 105 1.74 -8.75 -17.06
CA GLU A 105 2.76 -7.80 -17.49
C GLU A 105 4.05 -7.87 -16.65
N MET A 106 4.08 -8.71 -15.61
CA MET A 106 5.20 -8.78 -14.67
C MET A 106 6.53 -9.14 -15.37
N PRO A 107 7.55 -8.25 -15.33
CA PRO A 107 8.80 -8.49 -16.03
C PRO A 107 9.62 -9.60 -15.36
N ARG A 108 10.51 -10.21 -16.14
CA ARG A 108 11.60 -11.03 -15.61
C ARG A 108 12.52 -10.11 -14.76
N PRO A 109 13.04 -10.56 -13.61
CA PRO A 109 13.10 -11.95 -13.13
C PRO A 109 11.91 -12.38 -12.27
N GLN A 110 11.06 -11.46 -11.81
CA GLN A 110 10.02 -11.75 -10.80
C GLN A 110 9.00 -12.77 -11.26
N SER A 111 8.62 -12.77 -12.54
CA SER A 111 7.68 -13.73 -13.11
C SER A 111 8.24 -15.14 -13.34
N HIS A 112 9.57 -15.33 -13.25
CA HIS A 112 10.26 -16.60 -13.55
C HIS A 112 11.16 -17.10 -12.42
N THR A 113 11.14 -16.43 -11.25
CA THR A 113 11.95 -16.81 -10.09
C THR A 113 11.05 -17.35 -9.00
N ILE A 114 11.42 -18.49 -8.43
CA ILE A 114 10.74 -19.07 -7.28
C ILE A 114 11.68 -19.13 -6.08
N MET A 115 11.17 -18.81 -4.91
CA MET A 115 11.91 -18.99 -3.65
C MET A 115 11.54 -20.36 -3.07
N VAL A 116 12.56 -21.18 -2.81
CA VAL A 116 12.39 -22.53 -2.29
C VAL A 116 12.94 -22.58 -0.87
N GLU A 117 12.09 -22.97 0.08
CA GLU A 117 12.41 -23.03 1.50
C GLU A 117 12.49 -24.48 1.99
N ASN A 118 13.05 -24.68 3.20
CA ASN A 118 13.14 -25.98 3.87
C ASN A 118 13.87 -27.08 3.07
N ILE A 119 14.90 -26.69 2.31
CA ILE A 119 15.73 -27.62 1.55
C ILE A 119 16.53 -28.51 2.53
N PRO A 120 16.50 -29.85 2.37
CA PRO A 120 17.33 -30.75 3.17
C PRO A 120 18.81 -30.40 3.04
N ARG A 121 19.56 -30.44 4.14
CA ARG A 121 21.00 -30.06 4.16
C ARG A 121 21.86 -30.80 3.12
N SER A 122 21.49 -32.03 2.78
CA SER A 122 22.17 -32.83 1.75
C SER A 122 22.02 -32.27 0.33
N HIS A 123 20.98 -31.47 0.07
CA HIS A 123 20.63 -30.87 -1.21
C HIS A 123 20.86 -29.35 -1.23
N CYS A 124 21.45 -28.79 -0.16
CA CYS A 124 21.80 -27.37 -0.09
C CYS A 124 23.06 -27.04 -0.90
N THR A 125 23.12 -27.43 -2.17
CA THR A 125 24.11 -26.97 -3.16
C THR A 125 23.42 -26.56 -4.46
N ASP A 126 23.87 -25.47 -5.08
CA ASP A 126 23.26 -24.89 -6.31
C ASP A 126 23.01 -25.96 -7.38
N GLN A 127 24.01 -26.81 -7.65
CA GLN A 127 23.93 -27.88 -8.65
C GLN A 127 22.87 -28.95 -8.33
N LYS A 128 22.83 -29.46 -7.10
CA LYS A 128 21.82 -30.46 -6.71
C LYS A 128 20.39 -29.91 -6.75
N LEU A 129 20.23 -28.62 -6.48
CA LEU A 129 18.93 -27.96 -6.53
C LEU A 129 18.48 -27.84 -7.99
N GLU A 130 19.39 -27.41 -8.88
CA GLU A 130 19.16 -27.37 -10.33
C GLU A 130 18.82 -28.76 -10.89
N ASP A 131 19.62 -29.78 -10.58
CA ASP A 131 19.41 -31.15 -11.02
C ASP A 131 18.04 -31.69 -10.59
N TYR A 132 17.66 -31.44 -9.33
CA TYR A 132 16.37 -31.86 -8.79
C TYR A 132 15.20 -31.23 -9.55
N PHE A 133 15.24 -29.91 -9.78
CA PHE A 133 14.14 -29.21 -10.45
C PHE A 133 14.09 -29.51 -11.95
N ASN A 134 15.23 -29.74 -12.61
CA ASN A 134 15.23 -30.21 -14.00
C ASN A 134 14.59 -31.60 -14.13
N VAL A 135 14.82 -32.51 -13.17
CA VAL A 135 14.16 -33.82 -13.16
C VAL A 135 12.66 -33.71 -12.88
N VAL A 136 12.24 -32.88 -11.91
CA VAL A 136 10.85 -32.78 -11.47
C VAL A 136 9.98 -31.97 -12.43
N ILE A 137 10.48 -30.82 -12.92
CA ILE A 137 9.72 -29.87 -13.73
C ILE A 137 10.03 -30.05 -15.21
N GLY A 138 11.31 -30.23 -15.54
CA GLY A 138 11.79 -30.27 -16.92
C GLY A 138 11.49 -31.57 -17.66
N GLY A 139 11.38 -32.70 -16.94
CA GLY A 139 11.19 -34.01 -17.55
C GLY A 139 12.35 -34.35 -18.48
N SER A 140 12.21 -34.08 -19.78
CA SER A 140 13.24 -34.27 -20.82
C SER A 140 13.93 -32.97 -21.26
N GLU A 141 13.45 -31.80 -20.85
CA GLU A 141 13.99 -30.48 -21.22
C GLU A 141 14.61 -29.77 -20.02
N GLN A 142 15.55 -28.86 -20.27
CA GLN A 142 16.16 -28.03 -19.24
C GLN A 142 15.20 -26.88 -18.88
N ALA A 143 14.47 -27.04 -17.76
CA ALA A 143 13.47 -26.07 -17.30
C ALA A 143 14.06 -24.97 -16.40
N VAL A 144 15.19 -25.24 -15.74
CA VAL A 144 15.84 -24.31 -14.82
C VAL A 144 16.94 -23.54 -15.55
N GLU A 145 16.85 -22.22 -15.58
CA GLU A 145 17.91 -21.36 -16.14
C GLU A 145 19.12 -21.28 -15.20
N THR A 146 18.88 -20.98 -13.92
CA THR A 146 19.92 -20.93 -12.88
C THR A 146 19.32 -21.26 -11.51
N ALA A 147 20.12 -21.82 -10.61
CA ALA A 147 19.77 -22.03 -9.21
C ALA A 147 20.81 -21.40 -8.28
N TYR A 148 20.34 -20.72 -7.23
CA TYR A 148 21.20 -20.08 -6.23
C TYR A 148 20.71 -20.38 -4.83
N ILE A 149 21.62 -20.82 -3.97
CA ILE A 149 21.34 -21.02 -2.55
C ILE A 149 21.72 -19.79 -1.75
N VAL A 150 20.75 -19.35 -0.96
CA VAL A 150 20.93 -18.24 -0.03
C VAL A 150 21.96 -18.62 1.02
N ARG A 151 23.05 -17.88 1.06
CA ARG A 151 24.14 -18.06 2.04
C ARG A 151 23.89 -17.21 3.27
N HIS A 152 24.24 -17.72 4.45
CA HIS A 152 24.14 -16.96 5.69
C HIS A 152 25.26 -15.91 5.76
N THR A 153 24.95 -14.67 5.38
CA THR A 153 25.89 -13.55 5.32
C THR A 153 25.82 -12.64 6.54
N GLY A 154 25.29 -13.10 7.68
CA GLY A 154 25.07 -12.27 8.88
C GLY A 154 26.30 -11.46 9.32
N ALA A 155 27.47 -12.09 9.39
CA ALA A 155 28.73 -11.40 9.73
C ALA A 155 29.18 -10.41 8.64
N LEU A 156 28.98 -10.74 7.36
CA LEU A 156 29.34 -9.89 6.23
C LEU A 156 28.41 -8.67 6.10
N SER A 157 27.14 -8.79 6.51
CA SER A 157 26.16 -7.71 6.43
C SER A 157 26.58 -6.47 7.22
N LYS A 158 27.26 -6.65 8.35
CA LYS A 158 27.78 -5.55 9.17
C LYS A 158 28.87 -4.77 8.41
N HIS A 159 29.84 -5.49 7.85
CA HIS A 159 30.94 -4.90 7.09
C HIS A 159 30.46 -4.27 5.77
N SER A 160 29.48 -4.88 5.10
CA SER A 160 28.87 -4.31 3.90
C SER A 160 28.17 -2.99 4.21
N LYS A 161 27.39 -2.90 5.30
CA LYS A 161 26.75 -1.65 5.72
C LYS A 161 27.76 -0.56 6.08
N GLU A 162 28.84 -0.92 6.78
CA GLU A 162 29.91 0.00 7.15
C GLU A 162 30.64 0.54 5.91
N LEU A 163 30.94 -0.32 4.94
CA LEU A 163 31.53 0.06 3.66
C LEU A 163 30.62 1.05 2.92
N THR A 164 29.33 0.74 2.77
CA THR A 164 28.35 1.63 2.12
C THR A 164 28.25 2.99 2.83
N HIS A 165 28.30 3.00 4.17
CA HIS A 165 28.29 4.24 4.95
C HIS A 165 29.54 5.10 4.67
N LEU A 166 30.73 4.47 4.68
CA LEU A 166 31.99 5.18 4.41
C LEU A 166 32.07 5.70 2.97
N GLU A 167 31.58 4.94 1.99
CA GLU A 167 31.47 5.40 0.60
C GLU A 167 30.57 6.62 0.45
N HIS A 168 29.45 6.64 1.18
CA HIS A 168 28.54 7.79 1.20
C HIS A 168 29.21 9.03 1.79
N GLU A 169 29.90 8.88 2.91
CA GLU A 169 30.65 9.98 3.56
C GLU A 169 31.81 10.48 2.68
N PHE A 170 32.54 9.57 2.02
CA PHE A 170 33.57 9.93 1.06
C PHE A 170 33.00 10.73 -0.13
N THR A 171 31.85 10.31 -0.65
CA THR A 171 31.15 10.99 -1.75
C THR A 171 30.72 12.40 -1.35
N LYS A 172 30.15 12.56 -0.14
CA LYS A 172 29.80 13.89 0.41
C LYS A 172 31.03 14.79 0.54
N ALA A 173 32.12 14.26 1.10
CA ALA A 173 33.36 15.02 1.28
C ALA A 173 33.96 15.46 -0.06
N ARG A 174 33.94 14.58 -1.07
CA ARG A 174 34.38 14.89 -2.43
C ARG A 174 33.53 15.98 -3.09
N PHE A 175 32.20 15.87 -2.98
CA PHE A 175 31.29 16.90 -3.49
C PHE A 175 31.54 18.25 -2.83
N LYS A 176 31.68 18.27 -1.49
CA LYS A 176 31.99 19.48 -0.72
C LYS A 176 33.31 20.13 -1.19
N LYS A 177 34.35 19.34 -1.42
CA LYS A 177 35.64 19.82 -1.94
C LYS A 177 35.51 20.41 -3.35
N GLN A 178 34.70 19.79 -4.22
CA GLN A 178 34.45 20.27 -5.58
C GLN A 178 33.63 21.57 -5.59
N THR A 179 32.62 21.70 -4.73
CA THR A 179 31.85 22.94 -4.57
C THR A 179 32.68 24.08 -3.97
N LEU A 180 33.63 23.77 -3.07
CA LEU A 180 34.54 24.76 -2.49
C LEU A 180 35.71 25.13 -3.41
N GLY A 181 36.06 24.24 -4.35
CA GLY A 181 37.12 24.47 -5.35
C GLY A 181 36.63 25.08 -6.67
N ALA A 182 35.31 25.21 -6.87
CA ALA A 182 34.77 25.96 -7.99
C ALA A 182 34.91 27.47 -7.71
N PRO A 183 35.62 28.25 -8.56
CA PRO A 183 35.75 29.68 -8.33
C PRO A 183 34.37 30.33 -8.37
N VAL A 184 34.00 30.96 -7.25
CA VAL A 184 32.81 31.80 -7.12
C VAL A 184 33.04 33.06 -7.98
N GLY A 185 32.48 33.07 -9.19
CA GLY A 185 32.20 34.27 -9.97
C GLY A 185 33.39 35.12 -10.42
N SER A 186 33.97 34.80 -11.57
CA SER A 186 34.24 35.83 -12.57
C SER A 186 33.17 35.73 -13.67
N ASP A 187 32.66 36.87 -14.13
CA ASP A 187 31.66 37.06 -15.19
C ASP A 187 30.17 36.90 -14.86
N ARG A 188 29.65 37.91 -14.15
CA ARG A 188 28.39 38.57 -14.54
C ARG A 188 28.55 40.09 -14.53
N SER A 189 29.36 40.61 -15.44
CA SER A 189 29.29 42.03 -15.85
C SER A 189 29.79 42.17 -17.27
N ALA A 190 28.87 42.02 -18.24
CA ALA A 190 28.91 42.64 -19.57
C ALA A 190 28.00 41.86 -20.53
N ARG A 191 26.73 42.27 -20.62
CA ARG A 191 25.97 42.26 -21.88
C ARG A 191 24.66 43.03 -21.72
N LEU A 192 24.75 44.34 -21.87
CA LEU A 192 23.74 45.08 -22.60
C LEU A 192 24.43 45.59 -23.87
N PRO A 193 23.87 45.32 -25.06
CA PRO A 193 23.94 46.27 -26.13
C PRO A 193 22.51 46.75 -26.45
N SER A 194 22.37 48.06 -26.30
CA SER A 194 21.51 48.93 -27.11
C SER A 194 21.58 48.60 -28.60
N GLY A 195 20.45 48.64 -29.30
CA GLY A 195 20.43 48.67 -30.77
C GLY A 195 19.07 48.34 -31.36
N GLU A 196 18.31 49.41 -31.63
CA GLU A 196 17.29 49.65 -32.69
C GLU A 196 16.07 48.71 -32.84
#